data_AF-A0A2V9CEL5-F1
#
_entry.id   AF-A0A2V9CEL5-F1
#
_cell.length_a   1.000
_cell.length_b   1.000
_cell.length_c   1.000
_cell.angle_alpha   90.00
_cell.angle_beta   90.00
_cell.angle_gamma   90.00
#
_symmetry.space_group_name_H-M   'P 1'
#
loop_
_entity.id
_entity.type
_entity.pdbx_description
1 polymer ?
#
loop_
_entity_poly.entity_id
_entity_poly.type
_entity_poly.pdbx_seq_one_letter_code
_entity_poly.pdbx_strand_id
1 'polypeptide(L)' 'MKGRRELVFPPLPYIVVYQVKERAVEISRVYHAAQDWP' A
#
# COMPACT_ATOMS: atom_id res chain seq x y z
N MET A 1 -5.33 -12.82 -6.03
CA MET A 1 -5.26 -11.44 -6.56
C MET A 1 -3.86 -11.20 -7.15
N LYS A 2 -3.64 -11.42 -8.45
CA LYS A 2 -2.32 -11.18 -9.07
C LYS A 2 -2.20 -9.71 -9.48
N GLY A 3 -1.15 -9.01 -9.01
CA GLY A 3 -0.77 -7.68 -9.51
C GLY A 3 -0.73 -6.54 -8.49
N ARG A 4 -1.36 -6.69 -7.31
CA ARG A 4 -1.21 -5.74 -6.20
C ARG A 4 0.09 -5.99 -5.45
N ARG A 5 0.75 -4.92 -5.06
CA ARG A 5 2.01 -4.89 -4.32
C ARG A 5 1.83 -4.04 -3.07
N GLU A 6 2.65 -4.31 -2.07
CA GLU A 6 2.70 -3.55 -0.83
C GLU A 6 4.06 -2.86 -0.74
N LEU A 7 4.05 -1.60 -0.31
CA LEU A 7 5.26 -0.87 0.04
C LEU A 7 5.11 -0.38 1.49
N VAL A 8 6.03 -0.84 2.34
CA VAL A 8 6.18 -0.39 3.72
C VAL A 8 7.07 0.85 3.71
N PHE A 9 6.78 1.83 4.56
CA PHE A 9 7.56 3.06 4.66
C PHE A 9 8.35 3.18 5.97
N PRO A 10 9.39 2.37 6.26
CA PRO A 10 10.19 2.58 7.47
C PRO A 10 10.84 3.98 7.51
N PRO A 11 10.88 4.66 8.67
CA PRO A 11 10.38 4.22 9.98
C PRO A 11 8.89 4.57 10.23
N LEU A 12 8.18 5.14 9.25
CA LEU A 12 6.78 5.52 9.39
C LEU A 12 5.87 4.27 9.44
N PRO A 13 4.82 4.26 10.27
CA PRO A 13 3.93 3.11 10.42
C PRO A 13 2.89 3.07 9.29
N TYR A 14 3.30 3.20 8.03
CA TYR A 14 2.38 3.18 6.89
C TYR A 14 2.73 2.08 5.89
N ILE A 15 1.68 1.47 5.34
CA ILE A 15 1.74 0.52 4.23
C ILE A 15 0.85 1.05 3.12
N VAL A 16 1.38 1.17 1.91
CA VAL A 16 0.59 1.48 0.72
C VAL A 16 0.37 0.21 -0.10
N VAL A 17 -0.89 -0.02 -0.47
CA VAL A 17 -1.26 -1.06 -1.43
C VAL A 17 -1.41 -0.42 -2.79
N TYR A 18 -0.60 -0.86 -3.76
CA TYR A 18 -0.57 -0.27 -5.10
C TYR A 18 -0.52 -1.32 -6.20
N GLN A 19 -0.73 -0.91 -7.44
CA GLN A 19 -0.45 -1.72 -8.61
C GLN A 19 0.18 -0.87 -9.71
N VAL A 20 1.07 -1.47 -10.50
CA VAL A 20 1.68 -0.82 -11.66
C VAL A 20 0.86 -1.17 -12.90
N LYS A 21 0.43 -0.14 -13.63
CA LYS A 21 -0.21 -0.21 -14.95
C LYS A 21 0.78 0.28 -16.00
N GLU A 22 0.40 0.18 -17.28
CA GLU A 22 1.24 0.61 -18.41
C GLU A 22 1.74 2.06 -18.26
N ARG A 23 0.90 2.97 -17.72
CA ARG A 23 1.18 4.42 -17.68
C ARG A 23 0.99 5.06 -16.32
N ALA A 24 0.70 4.27 -15.29
CA ALA A 24 0.35 4.79 -13.99
C ALA A 24 0.70 3.81 -12.86
N VAL A 25 0.90 4.37 -11.67
CA VAL A 25 0.88 3.63 -10.42
C VAL A 25 -0.43 3.98 -9.71
N GLU A 26 -1.28 2.98 -9.52
CA GLU A 26 -2.56 3.18 -8.86
C GLU A 26 -2.43 2.83 -7.38
N ILE A 27 -2.66 3.82 -6.51
CA ILE A 27 -2.73 3.62 -5.07
C ILE A 27 -4.17 3.21 -4.72
N SER A 28 -4.30 2.02 -4.15
CA SER A 28 -5.61 1.49 -3.78
C SER A 28 -6.01 1.86 -2.36
N ARG A 29 -5.06 1.78 -1.43
CA ARG A 29 -5.25 2.03 0.00
C ARG A 29 -3.94 2.48 0.64
N VAL A 30 -4.07 3.28 1.68
CA VAL A 30 -2.98 3.61 2.62
C VAL A 30 -3.46 3.18 4.00
N TYR A 31 -2.70 2.31 4.65
CA TYR A 31 -2.99 1.80 5.98
C TYR A 31 -1.99 2.37 6.98
N HIS A 32 -2.49 2.74 8.17
CA HIS A 32 -1.65 2.93 9.34
C HIS A 32 -1.43 1.55 9.99
N ALA A 33 -0.20 1.05 9.95
CA ALA A 33 0.18 -0.29 10.37
C ALA A 33 0.16 -0.49 11.89
N ALA A 34 0.31 0.59 12.66
CA ALA A 34 0.20 0.55 14.13
C ALA A 34 -1.23 0.84 14.62
N GLN A 35 -2.20 0.96 13.72
CA GLN A 35 -3.60 1.12 14.10
C GLN A 35 -4.23 -0.26 14.27
N ASP A 36 -4.92 -0.48 15.40
CA ASP A 36 -5.80 -1.63 15.57
C ASP A 36 -7.07 -1.42 14.74
N TRP A 37 -7.20 -2.19 13.67
CA TRP A 37 -8.39 -2.17 12.81
C TRP A 37 -9.44 -3.13 13.39
N PRO A 38 -10.72 -2.72 13.48
CA PRO A 38 -11.81 -3.57 13.99
C PRO A 38 -12.15 -4.75 13.08
#